data_AF-A0A9D8JL68-F1
#
_entry.id   AF-A0A9D8JL68-F1
#
_cell.length_a   1.000
_cell.length_b   1.000
_cell.length_c   1.000
_cell.angle_alpha   90.00
_cell.angle_beta   90.00
_cell.angle_gamma   90.00
#
_symmetry.space_group_name_H-M   'P 1'
#
loop_
_entity.id
_entity.type
_entity.pdbx_description
1 polymer ?
#
loop_
_entity_poly.entity_id
_entity_poly.type
_entity_poly.pdbx_seq_one_letter_code
_entity_poly.pdbx_strand_id
1 'polypeptide(L)'
;MPLSGMKAKESPFDPTRHPEPIGYLESKLHTLREFLAITESLKTKLDHQDMSVVIRLLDQRQNLIHIIDQMEKEVQEIRPGNLLNNQQYPDEIREKVSTLLKTVEDVIRRIEILDQQCINRITSWRSEIRGELQKIQYGLKAVEFYSEKTIRQPRFLDLRR
;
A
#
# COMPACT_ATOMS: atom_id res chain seq x y z
N MET A 1 -33.14 -24.07 60.10
CA MET A 1 -32.18 -24.81 59.24
C MET A 1 -32.97 -25.82 58.40
N PRO A 2 -32.46 -26.31 57.24
CA PRO A 2 -32.15 -25.62 55.98
C PRO A 2 -33.06 -26.19 54.83
N LEU A 3 -32.93 -26.01 53.51
CA LEU A 3 -32.05 -25.28 52.57
C LEU A 3 -32.95 -24.41 51.66
N SER A 4 -32.56 -23.21 51.23
CA SER A 4 -31.83 -22.92 49.98
C SER A 4 -32.33 -23.62 48.69
N GLY A 5 -33.50 -23.22 48.20
CA GLY A 5 -33.97 -23.51 46.84
C GLY A 5 -33.43 -22.50 45.82
N MET A 6 -32.12 -22.52 45.55
CA MET A 6 -31.53 -21.71 44.47
C MET A 6 -31.99 -22.24 43.11
N LYS A 7 -33.06 -21.64 42.55
CA LYS A 7 -33.30 -21.74 41.11
C LYS A 7 -32.13 -21.06 40.39
N ALA A 8 -31.38 -21.85 39.62
CA ALA A 8 -30.37 -21.31 38.72
C ALA A 8 -31.03 -20.27 37.81
N LYS A 9 -30.52 -19.04 37.83
CA LYS A 9 -30.78 -18.10 36.74
C LYS A 9 -30.01 -18.64 35.54
N GLU A 10 -30.73 -19.26 34.61
CA GLU A 10 -30.21 -19.46 33.26
C GLU A 10 -29.78 -18.09 32.73
N SER A 11 -28.49 -17.94 32.48
CA SER A 11 -27.94 -16.71 31.92
C SER A 11 -28.49 -16.58 30.49
N PRO A 12 -29.21 -15.50 30.14
CA PRO A 12 -29.68 -15.32 28.78
C PRO A 12 -28.46 -15.04 27.90
N PHE A 13 -27.96 -16.07 27.22
CA PHE A 13 -27.07 -15.86 26.08
C PHE A 13 -27.90 -15.19 24.99
N ASP A 14 -27.75 -13.87 24.89
CA ASP A 14 -28.34 -13.05 23.85
C ASP A 14 -27.36 -13.01 22.65
N PRO A 15 -27.60 -13.80 21.58
CA PRO A 15 -26.72 -13.84 20.42
C PRO A 15 -26.72 -12.53 19.61
N THR A 16 -27.54 -11.54 19.95
CA THR A 16 -27.73 -10.32 19.14
C THR A 16 -26.85 -9.13 19.57
N ARG A 17 -25.98 -9.29 20.58
CA ARG A 17 -25.26 -8.17 21.21
C ARG A 17 -23.78 -8.01 20.88
N HIS A 18 -23.22 -8.78 19.97
CA HIS A 18 -21.84 -8.60 19.50
C HIS A 18 -21.79 -8.57 17.96
N PRO A 19 -21.48 -7.42 17.32
CA PRO A 19 -21.04 -7.44 15.93
C PRO A 19 -19.76 -8.28 15.88
N GLU A 20 -19.85 -9.41 15.18
CA GLU A 20 -18.90 -10.51 15.34
C GLU A 20 -17.49 -10.14 14.85
N PRO A 21 -16.41 -10.69 15.45
CA PRO A 21 -15.05 -10.52 14.92
C PRO A 21 -14.92 -11.03 13.48
N ILE A 22 -15.80 -11.94 13.05
CA ILE A 22 -15.97 -12.37 11.66
C ILE A 22 -16.31 -11.19 10.75
N GLY A 23 -17.35 -10.41 11.07
CA GLY A 23 -17.79 -9.29 10.21
C GLY A 23 -16.73 -8.19 10.08
N TYR A 24 -15.95 -7.96 11.14
CA TYR A 24 -14.78 -7.08 11.07
C TYR A 24 -13.68 -7.64 10.15
N LEU A 25 -13.32 -8.92 10.30
CA LEU A 25 -12.31 -9.56 9.46
C LEU A 25 -12.73 -9.64 7.99
N GLU A 26 -14.01 -9.89 7.71
CA GLU A 26 -14.59 -9.86 6.36
C GLU A 26 -14.52 -8.44 5.76
N SER A 27 -14.87 -7.42 6.54
CA SER A 27 -14.76 -6.01 6.12
C SER A 27 -13.31 -5.62 5.85
N LYS A 28 -12.38 -5.95 6.75
CA LYS A 28 -10.94 -5.66 6.58
C LYS A 28 -10.36 -6.38 5.37
N LEU A 29 -10.75 -7.64 5.16
CA LEU A 29 -10.35 -8.42 3.99
C LEU A 29 -10.92 -7.83 2.68
N HIS A 30 -12.12 -7.24 2.70
CA HIS A 30 -12.67 -6.52 1.56
C HIS A 30 -11.83 -5.28 1.21
N THR A 31 -11.57 -4.39 2.18
CA THR A 31 -10.72 -3.20 1.99
C THR A 31 -9.30 -3.55 1.52
N LEU A 32 -8.71 -4.63 2.07
CA LEU A 32 -7.40 -5.14 1.64
C LEU A 32 -7.41 -5.70 0.20
N ARG A 33 -8.51 -6.33 -0.24
CA ARG A 33 -8.66 -6.80 -1.63
C ARG A 33 -8.79 -5.64 -2.61
N GLU A 34 -9.50 -4.58 -2.24
CA GLU A 34 -9.53 -3.34 -3.03
C GLU A 34 -8.14 -2.71 -3.11
N PHE A 35 -7.42 -2.61 -1.98
CA PHE A 35 -6.07 -2.10 -1.94
C PHE A 35 -5.10 -2.91 -2.82
N LEU A 36 -5.21 -4.23 -2.79
CA LEU A 36 -4.47 -5.13 -3.67
C LEU A 36 -4.78 -4.85 -5.16
N ALA A 37 -6.05 -4.77 -5.55
CA ALA A 37 -6.44 -4.51 -6.93
C ALA A 37 -5.93 -3.15 -7.45
N ILE A 38 -5.97 -2.12 -6.61
CA ILE A 38 -5.39 -0.80 -6.94
C ILE A 38 -3.85 -0.88 -7.03
N THR A 39 -3.20 -1.68 -6.19
CA THR A 39 -1.74 -1.89 -6.23
C THR A 39 -1.30 -2.67 -7.48
N GLU A 40 -2.08 -3.65 -7.92
CA GLU A 40 -1.89 -4.36 -9.20
C GLU A 40 -2.05 -3.39 -10.38
N SER A 41 -3.11 -2.57 -10.38
CA SER A 41 -3.32 -1.53 -11.40
C SER A 41 -2.19 -0.49 -11.38
N LEU A 42 -1.69 -0.10 -10.21
CA LEU A 42 -0.59 0.85 -10.05
C LEU A 42 0.69 0.30 -10.68
N LYS A 43 1.03 -0.97 -10.42
CA LYS A 43 2.16 -1.63 -11.08
C LYS A 43 2.01 -1.61 -12.59
N THR A 44 0.85 -2.02 -13.14
CA THR A 44 0.63 -1.99 -14.59
C THR A 44 0.75 -0.58 -15.17
N LYS A 45 0.23 0.43 -14.47
CA LYS A 45 0.27 1.83 -14.94
C LYS A 45 1.64 2.47 -14.81
N LEU A 46 2.43 2.05 -13.82
CA LEU A 46 3.87 2.28 -13.81
C LEU A 46 4.48 1.61 -15.05
N ASP A 47 4.33 0.32 -15.30
CA ASP A 47 5.00 -0.31 -16.46
C ASP A 47 4.73 0.36 -17.82
N HIS A 48 3.59 1.04 -17.98
CA HIS A 48 3.19 1.82 -19.17
C HIS A 48 3.47 3.35 -19.13
N GLN A 49 4.13 3.89 -18.10
CA GLN A 49 4.44 5.33 -17.96
C GLN A 49 3.22 6.27 -17.91
N ASP A 50 2.04 5.78 -17.53
CA ASP A 50 0.79 6.57 -17.40
C ASP A 50 0.76 7.32 -16.06
N MET A 51 1.59 8.35 -15.94
CA MET A 51 1.77 9.13 -14.70
C MET A 51 0.46 9.79 -14.22
N SER A 52 -0.45 10.12 -15.14
CA SER A 52 -1.75 10.72 -14.83
C SER A 52 -2.62 9.77 -13.98
N VAL A 53 -2.63 8.49 -14.34
CA VAL A 53 -3.37 7.46 -13.62
C VAL A 53 -2.60 6.99 -12.38
N VAL A 54 -1.27 6.94 -12.42
CA VAL A 54 -0.41 6.61 -11.26
C VAL A 54 -0.70 7.53 -10.08
N ILE A 55 -0.77 8.86 -10.29
CA ILE A 55 -1.05 9.83 -9.22
C ILE A 55 -2.44 9.57 -8.59
N ARG A 56 -3.46 9.34 -9.43
CA ARG A 56 -4.82 9.03 -8.96
C ARG A 56 -4.89 7.72 -8.17
N LEU A 57 -4.18 6.69 -8.62
CA LEU A 57 -4.15 5.40 -7.91
C LEU A 57 -3.45 5.53 -6.55
N LEU A 58 -2.39 6.35 -6.43
CA LEU A 58 -1.73 6.61 -5.15
C LEU A 58 -2.66 7.33 -4.15
N ASP A 59 -3.44 8.30 -4.61
CA ASP A 59 -4.45 8.98 -3.77
C ASP A 59 -5.53 7.98 -3.27
N GLN A 60 -6.06 7.14 -4.17
CA GLN A 60 -7.01 6.09 -3.79
C GLN A 60 -6.42 5.10 -2.76
N ARG A 61 -5.14 4.73 -2.89
CA ARG A 61 -4.43 3.92 -1.89
C ARG A 61 -4.33 4.62 -0.54
N GLN A 62 -4.00 5.92 -0.53
CA GLN A 62 -3.89 6.68 0.72
C GLN A 62 -5.24 6.77 1.46
N ASN A 63 -6.34 6.90 0.72
CA ASN A 63 -7.70 6.85 1.28
C ASN A 63 -8.04 5.48 1.89
N LEU A 64 -7.68 4.38 1.21
CA LEU A 64 -7.87 3.02 1.74
C LEU A 64 -7.00 2.73 2.98
N ILE A 65 -5.75 3.24 3.03
CA ILE A 65 -4.92 3.17 4.25
C ILE A 65 -5.64 3.88 5.41
N HIS A 66 -6.18 5.07 5.17
CA HIS A 66 -6.90 5.80 6.21
C HIS A 66 -8.13 5.05 6.72
N ILE A 67 -8.87 4.38 5.84
CA ILE A 67 -10.01 3.51 6.21
C ILE A 67 -9.51 2.33 7.07
N ILE A 68 -8.42 1.66 6.69
CA ILE A 68 -7.84 0.56 7.48
C ILE A 68 -7.38 1.05 8.87
N ASP A 69 -6.73 2.21 8.95
CA ASP A 69 -6.30 2.82 10.22
C ASP A 69 -7.49 3.20 11.11
N GLN A 70 -8.59 3.69 10.54
CA GLN A 70 -9.83 3.98 11.28
C GLN A 70 -10.45 2.68 11.82
N MET A 71 -10.61 1.67 10.95
CA MET A 71 -11.11 0.35 11.30
C MET A 71 -10.32 -0.30 12.45
N GLU A 72 -8.99 -0.17 12.46
CA GLU A 72 -8.17 -0.68 13.56
C GLU A 72 -8.35 0.09 14.88
N LYS A 73 -8.55 1.41 14.83
CA LYS A 73 -8.83 2.24 16.01
C LYS A 73 -10.19 1.94 16.62
N GLU A 74 -11.24 1.88 15.80
CA GLU A 74 -12.60 1.53 16.24
C GLU A 74 -12.60 0.17 16.98
N VAL A 75 -11.87 -0.81 16.46
CA VAL A 75 -11.74 -2.12 17.10
C VAL A 75 -10.98 -2.08 18.43
N GLN A 76 -9.94 -1.25 18.56
CA GLN A 76 -9.24 -1.05 19.83
C GLN A 76 -10.13 -0.34 20.87
N GLU A 77 -10.94 0.64 20.45
CA GLU A 77 -11.85 1.39 21.31
C GLU A 77 -13.03 0.54 21.79
N ILE A 78 -13.63 -0.27 20.91
CA ILE A 78 -14.80 -1.11 21.24
C ILE A 78 -14.43 -2.26 22.18
N ARG A 79 -13.21 -2.81 22.08
CA ARG A 79 -12.70 -3.86 22.99
C ARG A 79 -11.20 -3.71 23.29
N PRO A 80 -10.82 -3.07 24.41
CA PRO A 80 -9.46 -3.16 24.95
C PRO A 80 -9.20 -4.55 25.57
N GLY A 81 -9.04 -5.57 24.72
CA GLY A 81 -8.77 -6.95 25.10
C GLY A 81 -8.92 -7.92 23.92
N ASN A 82 -7.97 -8.86 23.79
CA ASN A 82 -7.81 -9.79 22.66
C ASN A 82 -9.13 -10.28 22.02
N LEU A 83 -9.51 -9.70 20.88
CA LEU A 83 -10.59 -10.21 20.02
C LEU A 83 -10.34 -11.66 19.55
N LEU A 84 -9.07 -12.05 19.53
CA LEU A 84 -8.57 -13.37 19.12
C LEU A 84 -8.47 -14.37 20.28
N ASN A 85 -9.13 -14.14 21.42
CA ASN A 85 -9.22 -15.14 22.48
C ASN A 85 -10.21 -16.26 22.11
N ASN A 86 -9.86 -16.98 21.05
CA ASN A 86 -10.73 -17.86 20.26
C ASN A 86 -11.33 -19.03 21.06
N GLN A 87 -10.78 -19.34 22.23
CA GLN A 87 -11.20 -20.44 23.10
C GLN A 87 -12.66 -20.35 23.58
N GLN A 88 -13.29 -19.17 23.51
CA GLN A 88 -14.68 -18.95 23.91
C GLN A 88 -15.69 -19.16 22.76
N TYR A 89 -15.24 -19.32 21.51
CA TYR A 89 -16.13 -19.53 20.37
C TYR A 89 -16.34 -21.03 20.04
N PRO A 90 -17.50 -21.41 19.47
CA PRO A 90 -17.68 -22.71 18.81
C PRO A 90 -16.59 -23.02 17.78
N ASP A 91 -16.29 -24.30 17.56
CA ASP A 91 -15.21 -24.72 16.66
C ASP A 91 -15.40 -24.20 15.22
N GLU A 92 -16.62 -24.20 14.69
CA GLU A 92 -16.96 -23.66 13.36
C GLU A 92 -16.59 -22.17 13.22
N ILE A 93 -16.87 -21.37 14.25
CA ILE A 93 -16.53 -19.94 14.29
C ILE A 93 -15.02 -19.75 14.38
N ARG A 94 -14.30 -20.58 15.16
CA ARG A 94 -12.83 -20.55 15.23
C ARG A 94 -12.19 -20.89 13.88
N GLU A 95 -12.71 -21.89 13.17
CA GLU A 95 -12.20 -22.29 11.86
C GLU A 95 -12.42 -21.18 10.83
N LYS A 96 -13.61 -20.56 10.80
CA LYS A 96 -13.89 -19.41 9.93
C LYS A 96 -12.96 -18.22 10.23
N VAL A 97 -12.78 -17.87 11.50
CA VAL A 97 -11.84 -16.80 11.94
C VAL A 97 -10.40 -17.14 11.53
N SER A 98 -9.93 -18.37 11.74
CA SER A 98 -8.57 -18.79 11.35
C SER A 98 -8.36 -18.69 9.83
N THR A 99 -9.38 -19.06 9.05
CA THR A 99 -9.35 -19.01 7.59
C THR A 99 -9.32 -17.57 7.07
N LEU A 100 -10.12 -16.68 7.65
CA LEU A 100 -10.11 -15.25 7.35
C LEU A 100 -8.75 -14.62 7.67
N LEU A 101 -8.15 -14.93 8.84
CA LEU A 101 -6.84 -14.42 9.24
C LEU A 101 -5.73 -14.85 8.26
N LYS A 102 -5.68 -16.13 7.87
CA LYS A 102 -4.73 -16.61 6.85
C LYS A 102 -4.92 -15.88 5.51
N THR A 103 -6.18 -15.70 5.09
CA THR A 103 -6.49 -14.99 3.84
C THR A 103 -6.06 -13.52 3.89
N VAL A 104 -6.22 -12.86 5.04
CA VAL A 104 -5.72 -11.49 5.28
C VAL A 104 -4.19 -11.45 5.19
N GLU A 105 -3.50 -12.38 5.83
CA GLU A 105 -2.02 -12.49 5.81
C GLU A 105 -1.48 -12.71 4.39
N ASP A 106 -2.10 -13.60 3.61
CA ASP A 106 -1.72 -13.86 2.21
C ASP A 106 -1.97 -12.66 1.29
N VAL A 107 -3.05 -11.91 1.50
CA VAL A 107 -3.32 -10.66 0.76
C VAL A 107 -2.28 -9.58 1.11
N ILE A 108 -1.92 -9.42 2.38
CA ILE A 108 -0.88 -8.48 2.83
C ILE A 108 0.47 -8.82 2.19
N ARG A 109 0.90 -10.09 2.25
CA ARG A 109 2.15 -10.52 1.59
C ARG A 109 2.18 -10.22 0.09
N ARG A 110 1.05 -10.40 -0.61
CA ARG A 110 0.94 -10.10 -2.04
C ARG A 110 1.03 -8.60 -2.32
N ILE A 111 0.44 -7.76 -1.46
CA ILE A 111 0.58 -6.30 -1.50
C ILE A 111 2.04 -5.90 -1.33
N GLU A 112 2.74 -6.39 -0.30
CA GLU A 112 4.15 -6.08 -0.02
C GLU A 112 5.07 -6.40 -1.22
N ILE A 113 4.87 -7.56 -1.85
CA ILE A 113 5.62 -7.99 -3.04
C ILE A 113 5.39 -7.02 -4.21
N LEU A 114 4.16 -6.59 -4.45
CA LEU A 114 3.81 -5.65 -5.53
C LEU A 114 4.33 -4.23 -5.24
N ASP A 115 4.30 -3.80 -3.99
CA ASP A 115 4.85 -2.51 -3.58
C ASP A 115 6.36 -2.44 -3.78
N GLN A 116 7.10 -3.49 -3.39
CA GLN A 116 8.53 -3.55 -3.65
C GLN A 116 8.83 -3.51 -5.17
N GLN A 117 7.99 -4.15 -6.00
CA GLN A 117 8.10 -4.05 -7.46
C GLN A 117 7.84 -2.62 -7.96
N CYS A 118 6.82 -1.93 -7.44
CA CYS A 118 6.53 -0.53 -7.78
C CYS A 118 7.68 0.42 -7.38
N ILE A 119 8.22 0.27 -6.17
CA ILE A 119 9.36 1.06 -5.66
C ILE A 119 10.60 0.85 -6.54
N ASN A 120 10.88 -0.40 -6.91
CA ASN A 120 12.00 -0.73 -7.80
C ASN A 120 11.81 -0.09 -9.18
N ARG A 121 10.60 -0.12 -9.75
CA ARG A 121 10.29 0.48 -11.06
C ARG A 121 10.46 2.00 -11.06
N ILE A 122 9.91 2.68 -10.06
CA ILE A 122 10.07 4.14 -9.87
C ILE A 122 11.54 4.52 -9.67
N THR A 123 12.30 3.70 -8.94
CA THR A 123 13.74 3.93 -8.71
C THR A 123 14.57 3.78 -9.98
N SER A 124 14.23 2.83 -10.86
CA SER A 124 14.83 2.67 -12.19
C SER A 124 14.62 3.93 -13.02
N TRP A 125 13.37 4.38 -13.16
CA TRP A 125 13.03 5.59 -13.94
C TRP A 125 13.70 6.85 -13.44
N ARG A 126 13.75 7.06 -12.12
CA ARG A 126 14.46 8.20 -11.54
C ARG A 126 15.94 8.21 -11.96
N SER A 127 16.53 7.02 -12.10
CA SER A 127 17.92 6.85 -12.55
C SER A 127 18.07 7.07 -14.05
N GLU A 128 17.13 6.55 -14.86
CA GLU A 128 17.04 6.78 -16.31
C GLU A 128 16.90 8.28 -16.64
N ILE A 129 15.91 8.96 -16.04
CA ILE A 129 15.66 10.40 -16.21
C ILE A 129 16.90 11.23 -15.79
N ARG A 130 17.55 10.86 -14.68
CA ARG A 130 18.79 11.51 -14.24
C ARG A 130 19.91 11.35 -15.28
N GLY A 131 20.03 10.18 -15.90
CA GLY A 131 20.99 9.92 -16.97
C GLY A 131 20.73 10.78 -18.20
N GLU A 132 19.48 10.91 -18.65
CA GLU A 132 19.12 11.77 -19.78
C GLU A 132 19.34 13.26 -19.47
N LEU A 133 18.99 13.73 -18.27
CA LEU A 133 19.29 15.11 -17.85
C LEU A 133 20.79 15.40 -17.84
N GLN A 134 21.63 14.45 -17.41
CA GLN A 134 23.08 14.59 -17.47
C GLN A 134 23.59 14.66 -18.92
N LYS A 135 23.10 13.81 -19.83
CA LYS A 135 23.44 13.87 -21.27
C LYS A 135 23.10 15.24 -21.87
N ILE A 136 21.93 15.79 -21.57
CA ILE A 136 21.51 17.13 -22.03
C ILE A 136 22.46 18.20 -21.48
N GLN A 137 22.82 18.16 -20.20
CA GLN A 137 23.78 19.11 -19.61
C GLN A 137 25.17 19.04 -20.24
N TYR A 138 25.68 17.85 -20.55
CA TYR A 138 26.96 17.69 -21.27
C TYR A 138 26.85 18.18 -22.72
N GLY A 139 25.72 17.94 -23.40
CA GLY A 139 25.45 18.45 -24.74
C GLY A 139 25.42 19.98 -24.80
N LEU A 140 24.73 20.63 -23.86
CA LEU A 140 24.71 22.10 -23.74
C LEU A 140 26.12 22.67 -23.55
N LYS A 141 26.90 22.13 -22.61
CA LYS A 141 28.30 22.55 -22.41
C LYS A 141 29.16 22.35 -23.65
N ALA A 142 28.97 21.26 -24.38
CA ALA A 142 29.69 21.03 -25.63
C ALA A 142 29.35 22.11 -26.69
N VAL A 143 28.07 22.48 -26.81
CA VAL A 143 27.62 23.57 -27.71
C VAL A 143 28.18 24.93 -27.28
N GLU A 144 28.19 25.25 -25.98
CA GLU A 144 28.83 26.45 -25.42
C GLU A 144 30.32 26.53 -25.82
N PHE A 145 31.08 25.43 -25.68
CA PHE A 145 32.48 25.39 -26.12
C PHE A 145 32.69 25.62 -27.63
N TYR A 146 31.70 25.33 -28.48
CA TYR A 146 31.76 25.66 -29.90
C TYR A 146 31.38 27.12 -30.17
N SER A 147 30.37 27.67 -29.48
CA SER A 147 29.94 29.06 -29.65
C SER A 147 30.99 30.08 -29.18
N GLU A 148 31.70 29.80 -28.09
CA GLU A 148 32.84 30.60 -27.64
C GLU A 148 34.02 30.57 -28.64
N LYS A 149 34.26 29.43 -29.29
CA LYS A 149 35.34 29.29 -30.28
C LYS A 149 35.09 30.08 -31.56
N THR A 150 33.84 30.30 -31.97
CA THR A 150 33.51 31.18 -33.10
C THR A 150 33.85 32.65 -32.88
N ILE A 151 34.04 33.10 -31.63
CA ILE A 151 34.42 34.50 -31.31
C ILE A 151 35.95 34.70 -31.43
N ARG A 152 36.75 33.64 -31.28
CA ARG A 152 38.19 33.70 -31.52
C ARG A 152 38.47 33.51 -33.00
N GLN A 153 38.92 34.56 -33.69
CA GLN A 153 39.36 34.49 -35.08
C GLN A 153 40.30 33.29 -35.30
N PRO A 154 40.06 32.43 -36.30
CA PRO A 154 40.94 31.31 -36.59
C PRO A 154 42.30 31.84 -37.08
N ARG A 155 43.37 31.57 -36.32
CA ARG A 155 44.76 31.96 -36.63
C ARG A 155 45.38 31.26 -37.87
N PHE A 156 44.54 30.71 -38.75
CA PHE A 156 44.94 29.97 -39.94
C PHE A 156 44.90 30.83 -41.22
N LEU A 157 44.66 32.14 -41.09
CA LEU A 157 44.65 33.11 -42.19
C LEU A 157 45.86 34.05 -42.22
N ASP A 158 46.94 33.75 -41.49
CA ASP A 158 48.28 34.27 -41.81
C ASP A 158 48.85 33.53 -43.03
N LEU A 159 48.22 33.73 -44.18
CA LEU A 159 48.71 33.29 -45.49
C LEU A 159 49.04 34.50 -46.36
N ARG A 160 50.35 34.80 -46.41
CA ARG A 160 51.05 35.78 -47.29
C ARG A 160 51.03 37.22 -46.75
N ARG A 161 52.11 38.00 -46.90
CA ARG A 161 53.32 37.83 -47.73
C ARG A 161 54.62 37.96 -46.93
#